data_AF-A0A956ICY9-F1
#
_entry.id   AF-A0A956ICY9-F1
#
_cell.length_a   1.000
_cell.length_b   1.000
_cell.length_c   1.000
_cell.angle_alpha   90.00
_cell.angle_beta   90.00
_cell.angle_gamma   90.00
#
_symmetry.space_group_name_H-M   'P 1'
#
loop_
_entity.id
_entity.type
_entity.pdbx_description
1 polymer ?
#
loop_
_entity_poly.entity_id
_entity_poly.type
_entity_poly.pdbx_seq_one_letter_code
_entity_poly.pdbx_strand_id
1 'polypeptide(L)' 'MARVAYFVHGRGRGHASRARAVLPRLRADGHDVQVLTGGQALELL' A
#
# COMPACT_ATOMS: atom_id res chain seq x y z
N MET A 1 15.13 -5.38 -8.03
CA MET A 1 14.43 -4.08 -8.12
C MET A 1 13.27 -4.22 -9.08
N ALA A 2 12.06 -3.84 -8.68
CA ALA A 2 10.86 -3.88 -9.51
C ALA A 2 10.03 -2.60 -9.32
N ARG A 3 9.20 -2.26 -10.30
CA ARG A 3 8.22 -1.16 -10.20
C ARG A 3 6.84 -1.76 -9.95
N VAL A 4 6.20 -1.35 -8.86
CA VAL A 4 4.95 -1.94 -8.38
C VAL A 4 3.90 -0.86 -8.19
N ALA A 5 2.80 -0.96 -8.93
CA ALA A 5 1.57 -0.23 -8.63
C ALA A 5 0.73 -1.07 -7.66
N TYR A 6 0.63 -0.64 -6.40
CA TYR A 6 -0.09 -1.37 -5.35
C TYR A 6 -1.45 -0.72 -5.10
N PHE A 7 -2.51 -1.38 -5.54
CA PHE A 7 -3.88 -0.88 -5.39
C PHE A 7 -4.50 -1.36 -4.08
N VAL A 8 -4.95 -0.41 -3.26
CA VAL A 8 -5.72 -0.71 -2.04
C VAL A 8 -7.15 -0.30 -2.25
N HIS A 9 -7.98 -1.27 -2.62
CA HIS A 9 -9.41 -1.09 -2.84
C HIS A 9 -10.22 -1.58 -1.63
N GLY A 10 -11.30 -0.90 -1.28
CA GLY A 10 -12.22 -1.32 -0.23
C GLY A 10 -12.80 -0.15 0.55
N ARG A 11 -14.02 -0.34 1.08
CA ARG A 11 -14.74 0.69 1.85
C ARG A 11 -14.37 0.73 3.33
N GLY A 12 -13.37 -0.03 3.77
CA GLY A 12 -12.99 -0.15 5.18
C GLY A 12 -11.48 -0.32 5.38
N ARG A 13 -11.05 -0.19 6.64
CA ARG A 13 -9.63 -0.12 7.03
C ARG A 13 -8.85 -1.44 6.91
N GLY A 14 -9.52 -2.59 6.73
CA GLY A 14 -8.87 -3.91 6.76
C GLY A 14 -7.79 -4.12 5.70
N HIS A 15 -8.03 -3.69 4.46
CA HIS A 15 -7.02 -3.75 3.40
C HIS A 15 -5.89 -2.75 3.61
N ALA A 16 -6.21 -1.55 4.10
CA ALA A 16 -5.21 -0.54 4.42
C ALA A 16 -4.26 -1.01 5.54
N SER A 17 -4.79 -1.56 6.63
CA SER A 17 -3.95 -2.07 7.73
C SER A 17 -2.99 -3.18 7.28
N ARG A 18 -3.45 -4.09 6.42
CA ARG A 18 -2.59 -5.15 5.86
C ARG A 18 -1.54 -4.58 4.89
N ALA A 19 -1.94 -3.67 4.01
CA ALA A 19 -1.01 -2.99 3.10
C ALA A 19 0.07 -2.22 3.87
N ARG A 20 -0.31 -1.53 4.95
CA ARG A 20 0.62 -0.78 5.81
C ARG A 20 1.71 -1.65 6.42
N ALA A 21 1.42 -2.93 6.69
CA ALA A 21 2.41 -3.86 7.21
C ALA A 21 3.44 -4.33 6.16
N VAL A 22 3.04 -4.46 4.89
CA VAL A 22 3.90 -5.03 3.84
C VAL A 22 4.69 -3.98 3.05
N LEU A 23 4.11 -2.79 2.83
CA LEU A 23 4.70 -1.74 2.01
C LEU A 23 6.10 -1.28 2.48
N PRO A 24 6.37 -1.13 3.79
CA PRO A 24 7.72 -0.78 4.26
C PRO A 24 8.76 -1.82 3.85
N ARG A 25 8.41 -3.11 3.91
CA ARG A 25 9.32 -4.19 3.53
C ARG A 25 9.62 -4.18 2.04
N LEU A 26 8.60 -4.01 1.20
CA LEU A 26 8.79 -3.90 -0.26
C LEU A 26 9.72 -2.72 -0.63
N ARG A 27 9.55 -1.57 0.04
CA ARG A 27 10.44 -0.42 -0.16
C ARG A 27 11.86 -0.70 0.33
N ALA A 28 12.00 -1.31 1.51
CA ALA A 28 13.30 -1.69 2.09
C ALA A 28 14.06 -2.71 1.21
N ASP A 29 13.36 -3.62 0.54
CA ASP A 29 13.93 -4.56 -0.42
C ASP A 29 14.32 -3.89 -1.76
N GLY A 30 14.15 -2.56 -1.88
CA GLY A 30 14.59 -1.76 -3.02
C GLY A 30 13.62 -1.75 -4.21
N HIS A 31 12.33 -1.99 -3.97
CA HIS A 31 11.29 -1.84 -4.99
C HIS A 31 10.79 -0.38 -5.05
N ASP A 32 10.52 0.09 -6.27
CA ASP A 32 9.80 1.35 -6.52
C ASP A 32 8.30 1.07 -6.41
N VAL A 33 7.68 1.51 -5.31
CA VAL A 33 6.29 1.18 -4.99
C VAL A 33 5.43 2.44 -4.96
N GLN A 34 4.51 2.52 -5.93
CA GLN A 34 3.46 3.53 -5.96
C GLN A 34 2.16 2.94 -5.40
N VAL A 35 1.61 3.56 -4.35
CA VAL A 35 0.36 3.12 -3.74
C VAL A 35 -0.80 3.92 -4.33
N LEU A 36 -1.81 3.21 -4.83
CA LEU A 36 -3.04 3.80 -5.36
C LEU A 36 -4.19 3.42 -4.45
N THR A 37 -4.74 4.43 -3.77
CA THR A 37 -5.72 4.23 -2.70
C THR A 37 -6.75 5.36 -2.71
N GLY A 38 -7.84 5.18 -1.96
CA GLY A 38 -8.90 6.18 -1.84
C GLY A 38 -9.80 5.93 -0.62
N GLY A 39 -10.69 6.88 -0.34
CA GLY A 39 -11.57 6.82 0.83
C GLY A 39 -10.79 6.70 2.15
N GLN A 40 -11.26 5.86 3.07
CA GLN A 40 -10.64 5.67 4.39
C GLN A 40 -9.21 5.10 4.35
N ALA A 41 -8.81 4.48 3.24
CA ALA A 41 -7.46 3.94 3.12
C ALA A 41 -6.40 5.03 2.82
N LEU A 42 -6.82 6.22 2.37
CA LEU A 42 -5.93 7.36 2.13
C LEU A 42 -5.35 7.94 3.42
N GLU A 43 -6.07 7.84 4.53
CA GLU A 43 -5.61 8.33 5.84
C GLU A 43 -4.57 7.40 6.49
N LEU A 44 -4.40 6.18 5.96
CA LEU A 44 -3.64 5.10 6.60
C LEU A 44 -2.35 4.71 5.86
N LEU A 45 -2.18 5.10 4.60
CA LEU A 45 -1.15 4.62 3.67
C LEU A 45 -0.44 5.75 2.96
#